data_AF-A0AA97H3Q3-F1
#
_entry.id   AF-A0AA97H3Q3-F1
#
_cell.length_a   1.000
_cell.length_b   1.000
_cell.length_c   1.000
_cell.angle_alpha   90.00
_cell.angle_beta   90.00
_cell.angle_gamma   90.00
#
_symmetry.space_group_name_H-M   'P 1'
#
loop_
_entity.id
_entity.type
_entity.pdbx_description
1 polymer ?
#
loop_
_entity_poly.entity_id
_entity_poly.type
_entity_poly.pdbx_seq_one_letter_code
_entity_poly.pdbx_strand_id
1 'polypeptide(L)' 'MLACAEQLARAQSVRAIRLNVSDKNLPSVRLYEACDYRYIGDADLGLGAYGLTNFLLYEKGL' A
#
# COMPACT_ATOMS: atom_id res chain seq x y z
N MET A 1 -4.69 6.54 10.81
CA MET A 1 -4.35 5.09 10.78
C MET A 1 -2.94 4.86 10.24
N LEU A 2 -2.57 5.37 9.05
CA LEU A 2 -1.21 5.24 8.49
C LEU A 2 -0.11 5.77 9.43
N ALA A 3 -0.27 6.96 9.99
CA ALA A 3 0.70 7.52 10.94
C ALA A 3 0.97 6.63 12.16
N CYS A 4 -0.06 5.96 12.69
CA CYS A 4 0.08 5.03 13.81
C CYS A 4 0.85 3.77 13.38
N ALA A 5 0.56 3.24 12.19
CA ALA A 5 1.30 2.10 11.63
C ALA A 5 2.79 2.46 11.43
N GLU A 6 3.09 3.66 10.92
CA GLU A 6 4.47 4.14 10.77
C GLU A 6 5.19 4.31 12.11
N GLN A 7 4.52 4.85 13.12
CA GLN A 7 5.08 4.98 14.47
C GLN A 7 5.40 3.60 15.07
N LEU A 8 4.47 2.65 14.96
CA LEU A 8 4.65 1.29 15.45
C LEU A 8 5.79 0.58 14.71
N ALA A 9 5.85 0.72 13.40
CA ALA A 9 6.88 0.10 12.58
C ALA A 9 8.28 0.65 12.91
N ARG A 10 8.41 1.97 13.15
CA ARG A 10 9.67 2.54 13.68
C ARG A 10 10.01 2.02 15.06
N ALA A 11 9.05 1.93 15.98
CA ALA A 11 9.26 1.38 17.32
C ALA A 11 9.72 -0.10 17.28
N GLN A 12 9.32 -0.85 16.26
CA GLN A 12 9.70 -2.24 16.05
C GLN A 12 10.91 -2.43 15.12
N SER A 13 11.57 -1.34 14.68
CA SER A 13 12.70 -1.39 13.74
C SER A 13 12.38 -2.12 12.43
N VAL A 14 11.15 -1.98 11.95
CA VAL A 14 10.71 -2.48 10.65
C VAL A 14 11.26 -1.55 9.56
N ARG A 15 11.80 -2.14 8.49
CA ARG A 15 12.50 -1.39 7.42
C ARG A 15 11.56 -0.67 6.44
N ALA A 16 10.34 -1.17 6.26
CA ALA A 16 9.37 -0.60 5.33
C ALA A 16 7.95 -1.06 5.64
N ILE A 17 6.96 -0.24 5.24
CA ILE A 17 5.55 -0.63 5.18
C ILE A 17 5.15 -0.83 3.72
N ARG A 18 4.43 -1.92 3.45
CA ARG A 18 3.87 -2.23 2.13
C ARG A 18 2.35 -2.31 2.18
N LEU A 19 1.70 -1.81 1.15
CA LEU A 19 0.25 -1.74 1.01
C LEU A 19 -0.15 -2.22 -0.40
N ASN A 20 -1.22 -3.02 -0.48
CA ASN A 20 -1.89 -3.34 -1.74
C ASN A 20 -3.18 -2.52 -1.83
N VAL A 21 -3.43 -1.91 -2.99
CA VAL A 21 -4.67 -1.17 -3.25
C VAL A 21 -5.20 -1.53 -4.63
N SER A 22 -6.50 -1.74 -4.76
CA SER A 22 -7.09 -1.94 -6.09
C SER A 22 -6.84 -0.69 -6.95
N ASP A 23 -6.46 -0.90 -8.21
CA ASP A 23 -6.34 0.16 -9.22
C ASP A 23 -7.60 1.05 -9.35
N LYS A 24 -8.78 0.49 -9.06
CA LYS A 24 -10.07 1.20 -9.05
C LYS A 24 -10.25 2.12 -7.83
N ASN A 25 -9.47 1.98 -6.78
CA ASN A 25 -9.57 2.80 -5.57
C ASN A 25 -8.64 4.02 -5.64
N LEU A 26 -8.95 4.93 -6.56
CA LEU A 26 -8.21 6.19 -6.76
C LEU A 26 -8.04 7.03 -5.47
N PRO A 27 -9.02 7.13 -4.56
CA PRO A 27 -8.82 7.83 -3.29
C PRO A 27 -7.67 7.27 -2.46
N SER A 28 -7.56 5.95 -2.33
CA SER A 28 -6.47 5.31 -1.58
C SER A 28 -5.13 5.42 -2.29
N VAL A 29 -5.11 5.31 -3.62
CA VAL A 29 -3.90 5.55 -4.44
C VAL A 29 -3.34 6.95 -4.16
N ARG A 30 -4.18 7.99 -4.29
CA ARG A 30 -3.79 9.38 -4.03
C ARG A 30 -3.35 9.61 -2.58
N LEU A 31 -4.01 8.96 -1.62
CA LEU A 31 -3.63 9.04 -0.21
C LEU A 31 -2.21 8.50 0.02
N TYR A 32 -1.89 7.35 -0.59
CA TYR A 32 -0.58 6.72 -0.42
C TYR A 32 0.53 7.57 -1.04
N GLU A 33 0.30 8.10 -2.25
CA GLU A 33 1.21 9.03 -2.91
C GLU A 33 1.43 10.31 -2.10
N ALA A 34 0.35 10.90 -1.56
CA ALA A 34 0.43 12.08 -0.69
C ALA A 34 1.14 11.81 0.65
N CYS A 35 1.27 10.54 1.04
CA CYS A 35 1.95 10.09 2.26
C CYS A 35 3.36 9.54 1.99
N ASP A 36 3.95 9.82 0.82
CA ASP A 36 5.29 9.40 0.39
C ASP A 36 5.48 7.88 0.21
N TYR A 37 4.39 7.13 0.06
CA TYR A 37 4.50 5.75 -0.41
C TYR A 37 4.76 5.76 -1.91
N ARG A 38 5.66 4.88 -2.35
CA ARG A 38 6.07 4.74 -3.75
C ARG A 38 5.45 3.50 -4.34
N TYR A 39 4.88 3.63 -5.53
CA TYR A 39 4.50 2.48 -6.34
C TYR A 39 5.74 1.65 -6.68
N ILE A 40 5.68 0.35 -6.42
CA ILE A 40 6.79 -0.60 -6.67
C ILE A 40 6.40 -1.76 -7.59
N GLY A 41 5.14 -1.81 -8.06
CA GLY A 41 4.68 -2.79 -9.04
C GLY A 41 3.22 -3.17 -8.87
N ASP A 42 2.78 -4.08 -9.72
CA ASP A 42 1.45 -4.67 -9.67
C ASP A 42 1.48 -6.02 -8.95
N ALA A 43 0.37 -6.37 -8.31
CA ALA A 43 0.15 -7.64 -7.64
C ALA A 43 -1.22 -8.21 -8.05
N ASP A 44 -1.24 -9.52 -8.32
CA ASP A 44 -2.47 -10.31 -8.37
C ASP A 44 -2.67 -10.97 -7.01
N LEU A 45 -3.82 -10.71 -6.38
CA LEU A 45 -4.20 -11.30 -5.09
C LEU A 45 -5.06 -12.56 -5.24
N GLY A 46 -5.28 -13.06 -6.46
CA GLY A 46 -6.13 -14.22 -6.74
C GLY A 46 -7.63 -13.93 -6.59
N LEU A 47 -8.03 -12.66 -6.58
CA LEU A 47 -9.40 -12.21 -6.34
C LEU A 47 -10.17 -11.90 -7.65
N GLY A 48 -9.62 -12.29 -8.80
CA GLY A 48 -10.21 -12.05 -10.10
C GLY A 48 -11.64 -12.60 -10.24
N ALA A 49 -11.94 -13.73 -9.60
CA ALA A 49 -13.30 -14.31 -9.56
C ALA A 49 -14.35 -13.38 -8.93
N TYR A 50 -13.91 -12.39 -8.14
CA TYR A 50 -14.76 -11.39 -7.49
C TYR A 50 -14.69 -10.03 -8.20
N GLY A 51 -14.10 -9.95 -9.39
CA GLY A 51 -13.95 -8.70 -10.16
C GLY A 51 -12.82 -7.78 -9.66
N LEU A 52 -11.96 -8.28 -8.76
CA LEU A 52 -10.79 -7.59 -8.21
C LEU A 52 -9.52 -8.16 -8.86
N THR A 53 -9.16 -7.62 -10.02
CA THR A 53 -8.15 -8.21 -10.90
C THR A 53 -6.76 -7.61 -10.74
N ASN A 54 -6.66 -6.32 -10.39
CA ASN A 54 -5.38 -5.61 -10.33
C ASN A 54 -5.23 -4.90 -8.98
N PHE A 55 -4.08 -5.10 -8.35
CA PHE A 55 -3.68 -4.34 -7.17
C PHE A 55 -2.34 -3.68 -7.42
N LEU A 56 -2.24 -2.43 -7.01
CA LEU A 56 -1.01 -1.66 -7.01
C LEU A 56 -0.31 -1.87 -5.67
N LEU A 57 0.97 -2.19 -5.70
CA LEU A 57 1.82 -2.36 -4.54
C LEU A 57 2.57 -1.05 -4.27
N TYR A 58 2.38 -0.51 -3.07
CA TYR A 58 3.02 0.70 -2.58
C TYR A 58 3.94 0.38 -1.40
N GLU A 59 5.11 1.01 -1.36
CA GLU A 59 6.10 0.86 -0.28
C GLU A 59 6.57 2.22 0.25
N LYS A 60 6.73 2.33 1.57
CA LYS A 60 7.44 3.42 2.23
C LYS A 60 8.52 2.86 3.14
N GLY A 61 9.78 3.23 2.88
CA GLY A 61 10.88 2.97 3.81
C GLY A 61 10.76 3.84 5.06
N LEU A 62 11.15 3.31 6.23
CA LEU A 62 10.96 3.95 7.54
C LEU A 62 12.24 4.28 8.29
#